data_AF-W0EG43-F1
#
_entry.id   AF-W0EG43-F1
#
_cell.length_a   1.000
_cell.length_b   1.000
_cell.length_c   1.000
_cell.angle_alpha   90.00
_cell.angle_beta   90.00
_cell.angle_gamma   90.00
#
_symmetry.space_group_name_H-M   'P 1'
#
loop_
_entity.id
_entity.type
_entity.pdbx_description
1 polymer ?
#
loop_
_entity_poly.entity_id
_entity_poly.type
_entity_poly.pdbx_seq_one_letter_code
_entity_poly.pdbx_strand_id
1 'polypeptide(L)'
;MMRYGLGTNHGYATGWASGGTIILIFLMVIVSIAVFSFSNDYFKKKNHPKHNKLLKILEDKYINEEISDDDYIERNSLLDDEYLLHSDNPAIMQLKEQYAKCEIDSREYIKRKKELSERRNQFALDILRERYAKGEISSEEFRKIKADIQYD
;
A
#
# COMPACT_ATOMS: atom_id res chain seq x y z
N MET A 1 2.73 24.81 -80.58
CA MET A 1 4.03 24.66 -79.88
C MET A 1 3.81 23.76 -78.67
N MET A 2 4.36 22.55 -78.71
CA MET A 2 4.49 21.67 -77.55
C MET A 2 5.58 22.20 -76.60
N ARG A 3 5.41 22.06 -75.29
CA ARG A 3 6.50 21.61 -74.39
C ARG A 3 5.97 21.09 -73.05
N TYR A 4 5.98 19.76 -72.98
CA TYR A 4 6.41 18.88 -71.89
C TYR A 4 6.31 19.35 -70.43
N GLY A 5 5.62 18.52 -69.65
CA GLY A 5 5.60 18.61 -68.20
C GLY A 5 6.85 18.09 -67.49
N LEU A 6 6.79 18.25 -66.18
CA LEU A 6 7.53 17.57 -65.12
C LEU A 6 6.49 17.52 -63.98
N GLY A 7 5.79 16.42 -63.73
CA GLY A 7 6.35 15.08 -63.64
C GLY A 7 6.81 14.88 -62.20
N THR A 8 5.81 14.55 -61.37
CA THR A 8 5.87 13.67 -60.19
C THR A 8 6.92 13.98 -59.11
N ASN A 9 6.48 14.08 -57.84
CA ASN A 9 6.68 12.94 -56.94
C ASN A 9 5.97 13.09 -55.59
N HIS A 10 4.99 12.21 -55.39
CA HIS A 10 4.73 11.42 -54.17
C HIS A 10 4.72 12.22 -52.86
N GLY A 11 3.56 12.67 -52.39
CA GLY A 11 2.50 11.77 -51.95
C GLY A 11 2.64 11.64 -50.45
N TYR A 12 1.89 12.48 -49.72
CA TYR A 12 1.77 12.39 -48.28
C TYR A 12 1.48 10.93 -47.90
N ALA A 13 2.45 10.28 -47.25
CA ALA A 13 2.24 9.02 -46.56
C ALA A 13 1.37 9.25 -45.31
N THR A 14 0.18 9.84 -45.48
CA THR A 14 -0.78 10.20 -44.43
C THR A 14 -1.92 9.19 -44.32
N GLY A 15 -1.69 7.95 -44.77
CA GLY A 15 -2.71 6.90 -44.73
C GLY A 15 -2.56 5.87 -43.61
N TRP A 16 -1.34 5.69 -43.07
CA TRP A 16 -1.02 4.63 -42.09
C TRP A 16 -0.41 5.14 -40.79
N ALA A 17 -0.04 6.43 -40.74
CA ALA A 17 0.58 7.04 -39.56
C ALA A 17 -0.44 7.43 -38.47
N SER A 18 -1.70 7.67 -38.82
CA SER A 18 -2.73 8.15 -37.89
C SER A 18 -3.20 7.07 -36.91
N GLY A 19 -3.43 5.84 -37.36
CA GLY A 19 -3.87 4.76 -36.46
C GLY A 19 -2.83 4.41 -35.41
N GLY A 20 -1.56 4.23 -35.82
CA GLY A 20 -0.47 3.90 -34.90
C GLY A 20 -0.15 5.00 -33.90
N THR A 21 -0.15 6.27 -34.35
CA THR A 21 0.10 7.41 -33.45
C THR A 21 -1.03 7.61 -32.45
N ILE A 22 -2.29 7.44 -32.85
CA ILE A 22 -3.44 7.49 -31.94
C ILE A 22 -3.34 6.38 -30.87
N ILE A 23 -3.01 5.15 -31.27
CA ILE A 23 -2.81 4.03 -30.34
C ILE A 23 -1.68 4.32 -29.35
N LEU A 24 -0.55 4.87 -29.81
CA LEU A 24 0.57 5.25 -28.95
C LEU A 24 0.20 6.36 -27.95
N ILE A 25 -0.59 7.34 -28.38
CA ILE A 25 -1.09 8.41 -27.49
C ILE A 25 -1.99 7.82 -26.40
N PHE A 26 -2.94 6.95 -26.76
CA PHE A 26 -3.79 6.27 -25.77
C PHE A 26 -2.97 5.43 -24.79
N LEU A 27 -1.96 4.70 -25.27
CA LEU A 27 -1.08 3.91 -24.42
C LEU A 27 -0.28 4.79 -23.45
N MET A 28 0.27 5.91 -23.92
CA MET A 28 0.95 6.91 -23.08
C MET A 28 0.02 7.50 -22.02
N VAL A 29 -1.23 7.81 -22.38
CA VAL A 29 -2.23 8.32 -21.43
C VAL A 29 -2.56 7.28 -20.37
N ILE A 30 -2.77 6.02 -20.75
CA ILE A 30 -3.04 4.92 -19.80
C ILE A 30 -1.86 4.74 -18.84
N VAL A 31 -0.63 4.71 -19.36
CA VAL A 31 0.58 4.62 -18.53
C VAL A 31 0.68 5.82 -17.58
N SER A 32 0.41 7.02 -18.07
CA SER A 32 0.44 8.24 -17.24
C SER A 32 -0.60 8.20 -16.11
N ILE A 33 -1.82 7.75 -16.40
CA ILE A 33 -2.87 7.58 -15.39
C ILE A 33 -2.48 6.51 -14.36
N ALA A 34 -1.90 5.40 -14.81
CA ALA A 34 -1.44 4.33 -13.93
C ALA A 34 -0.33 4.82 -12.99
N VAL A 35 0.69 5.50 -13.53
CA VAL A 35 1.79 6.07 -12.74
C VAL A 35 1.28 7.12 -11.76
N PHE A 36 0.38 8.01 -12.20
CA PHE A 36 -0.21 9.02 -11.33
C PHE A 36 -1.04 8.40 -10.19
N SER A 37 -1.85 7.39 -10.49
CA SER A 37 -2.68 6.69 -9.50
C SER A 37 -1.81 5.98 -8.46
N PHE A 38 -0.77 5.27 -8.91
CA PHE A 38 0.19 4.61 -8.04
C PHE A 38 0.96 5.61 -7.16
N SER A 39 1.44 6.71 -7.75
CA SER A 39 2.15 7.76 -7.02
C SER A 39 1.27 8.41 -5.97
N ASN A 40 0.02 8.76 -6.32
CA ASN A 40 -0.93 9.37 -5.39
C ASN A 40 -1.28 8.44 -4.23
N ASP A 41 -1.48 7.14 -4.49
CA ASP A 41 -1.69 6.15 -3.43
C ASP A 41 -0.47 6.05 -2.51
N TYR A 42 0.72 5.96 -3.09
CA TYR A 42 1.98 5.93 -2.35
C TYR A 42 2.18 7.17 -1.47
N PHE A 43 1.95 8.37 -2.00
CA PHE A 43 2.08 9.62 -1.25
C PHE A 43 1.02 9.76 -0.15
N LYS A 44 -0.20 9.30 -0.38
CA LYS A 44 -1.25 9.31 0.66
C LYS A 44 -0.88 8.41 1.83
N LYS A 45 -0.30 7.24 1.56
CA LYS A 45 0.15 6.30 2.60
C LYS A 45 1.30 6.87 3.42
N LYS A 46 2.31 7.45 2.77
CA LYS A 46 3.46 8.07 3.45
C LYS A 46 3.09 9.29 4.27
N ASN A 47 2.09 10.07 3.85
CA ASN A 47 1.68 11.29 4.55
C ASN A 47 0.63 11.06 5.64
N HIS A 48 0.48 9.82 6.13
CA HIS A 48 -0.48 9.54 7.19
C HIS A 48 -0.05 10.24 8.51
N PRO A 49 -0.91 11.05 9.15
CA PRO A 49 -0.51 11.89 10.28
C PRO A 49 0.02 11.08 11.47
N LYS A 50 -0.53 9.88 11.69
CA LYS A 50 -0.06 8.99 12.76
C LYS A 50 1.32 8.39 12.46
N HIS A 51 1.62 8.14 11.18
CA HIS A 51 2.93 7.65 10.77
C HIS A 51 4.00 8.71 11.00
N ASN A 52 3.72 9.93 10.53
CA ASN A 52 4.62 11.06 10.68
C ASN A 52 4.90 11.37 12.15
N LYS A 53 3.89 11.19 13.03
CA LYS A 53 4.09 11.30 14.48
C LYS A 53 5.11 10.28 15.01
N LEU A 54 5.00 9.01 14.59
CA LEU A 54 5.91 7.95 15.04
C LEU A 54 7.33 8.17 14.53
N LEU A 55 7.48 8.52 13.25
CA LEU A 55 8.78 8.84 12.66
C LEU A 55 9.44 10.02 13.36
N LYS A 56 8.67 11.07 13.66
CA LYS A 56 9.18 12.23 14.41
C LYS A 56 9.71 11.85 15.79
N ILE A 57 9.01 10.98 16.52
CA ILE A 57 9.48 10.50 17.83
C ILE A 57 10.81 9.75 17.68
N LEU A 58 10.92 8.90 16.66
CA LEU A 58 12.13 8.11 16.41
C LEU A 58 13.31 9.01 15.97
N GLU A 59 13.05 9.99 15.11
CA GLU A 59 14.02 11.00 14.67
C GLU A 59 14.51 11.86 15.84
N ASP A 60 13.60 12.32 16.71
CA ASP A 60 13.96 13.06 17.92
C ASP A 60 14.88 12.23 18.82
N LYS A 61 14.63 10.91 18.97
CA LYS A 61 15.50 10.02 19.75
C LYS A 61 16.89 9.85 19.13
N TYR A 62 16.94 9.76 17.81
CA TYR A 62 18.18 9.64 17.06
C TYR A 62 19.04 10.91 17.16
N ILE A 63 18.44 12.09 16.95
CA ILE A 63 19.14 13.38 17.04
C ILE A 63 19.70 13.62 18.45
N ASN A 64 19.01 13.13 19.48
CA ASN A 64 19.45 13.22 20.87
C ASN A 64 20.49 12.15 21.26
N GLU A 65 20.98 11.35 20.30
CA GLU A 65 21.95 10.25 20.51
C GLU A 65 21.46 9.19 21.53
N GLU A 66 20.14 9.06 21.73
CA GLU A 66 19.56 8.07 22.64
C GLU A 66 19.55 6.65 22.03
N ILE A 67 19.66 6.56 20.69
CA ILE A 67 19.67 5.32 19.92
C ILE A 67 20.78 5.36 18.87
N SER A 68 21.32 4.19 18.53
CA SER A 68 22.36 4.07 17.49
C SER A 68 21.78 4.14 16.08
N ASP A 69 22.65 4.33 15.08
CA ASP A 69 22.28 4.24 13.65
C ASP A 69 21.59 2.91 13.33
N ASP A 70 22.13 1.81 13.85
CA ASP A 70 21.59 0.46 13.62
C ASP A 70 20.20 0.30 14.26
N ASP A 71 20.01 0.79 15.49
CA ASP A 71 18.71 0.78 16.17
C ASP A 71 17.69 1.64 15.42
N TYR A 72 18.11 2.80 14.93
CA TYR A 72 17.25 3.68 14.14
C TYR A 72 16.77 2.99 12.86
N ILE A 73 17.69 2.36 12.11
CA ILE A 73 17.37 1.63 10.88
C ILE A 73 16.41 0.46 11.16
N GLU A 74 16.69 -0.35 12.18
CA GLU A 74 15.83 -1.46 12.56
C GLU A 74 14.43 -0.96 12.94
N ARG A 75 14.34 0.02 13.85
CA ARG A 75 13.06 0.56 14.33
C ARG A 75 12.28 1.21 13.22
N ASN A 76 12.93 1.98 12.35
CA ASN A 76 12.30 2.61 11.21
C ASN A 76 11.71 1.55 10.26
N SER A 77 12.48 0.49 9.94
CA SER A 77 12.00 -0.59 9.06
C SER A 77 10.75 -1.32 9.61
N LEU A 78 10.67 -1.52 10.92
CA LEU A 78 9.54 -2.19 11.57
C LEU A 78 8.31 -1.28 11.75
N LEU A 79 8.50 0.04 11.74
CA LEU A 79 7.43 1.04 11.80
C LEU A 79 6.88 1.41 10.41
N ASP A 80 7.74 1.34 9.38
CA ASP A 80 7.43 1.58 7.96
C ASP A 80 6.73 0.38 7.30
N ASP A 81 6.59 -0.74 8.01
CA ASP A 81 5.83 -1.91 7.56
C ASP A 81 4.36 -1.52 7.25
N GLU A 82 4.12 -1.30 5.95
CA GLU A 82 3.05 -0.52 5.30
C GLU A 82 1.65 -1.09 5.62
N TYR A 83 1.56 -2.38 5.94
CA TYR A 83 0.31 -3.10 6.20
C TYR A 83 -0.44 -2.64 7.46
N LEU A 84 0.24 -2.00 8.41
CA LEU A 84 -0.32 -1.64 9.71
C LEU A 84 -0.68 -0.16 9.85
N LEU A 85 -0.52 0.63 8.80
CA LEU A 85 -0.98 2.01 8.78
C LEU A 85 -2.51 2.11 8.69
N HIS A 86 -3.16 1.08 8.18
CA HIS A 86 -4.61 0.95 8.07
C HIS A 86 -5.27 0.28 9.26
N SER A 87 -4.49 -0.06 10.30
CA SER A 87 -5.04 -0.52 11.56
C SER A 87 -5.68 0.66 12.28
N ASP A 88 -6.99 0.82 12.14
CA ASP A 88 -7.82 1.66 13.02
C ASP A 88 -7.83 1.15 14.47
N ASN A 89 -7.13 0.05 14.78
CA ASN A 89 -6.99 -0.47 16.12
C ASN A 89 -6.11 0.45 16.99
N PRO A 90 -6.67 1.08 18.03
CA PRO A 90 -5.91 1.96 18.92
C PRO A 90 -4.81 1.22 19.70
N ALA A 91 -4.97 -0.08 19.97
CA ALA A 91 -3.97 -0.88 20.71
C ALA A 91 -2.69 -1.10 19.88
N ILE A 92 -2.82 -1.33 18.57
CA ILE A 92 -1.66 -1.45 17.67
C ILE A 92 -0.94 -0.11 17.55
N MET A 93 -1.70 0.99 17.50
CA MET A 93 -1.11 2.34 17.47
C MET A 93 -0.33 2.65 18.76
N GLN A 94 -0.88 2.31 19.92
CA GLN A 94 -0.18 2.45 21.21
C GLN A 94 1.10 1.63 21.25
N LEU A 95 1.06 0.38 20.78
CA LEU A 95 2.23 -0.49 20.73
C LEU A 95 3.33 0.09 19.83
N LYS A 96 2.97 0.65 18.67
CA LYS A 96 3.91 1.36 17.79
C LYS A 96 4.52 2.59 18.46
N GLU A 97 3.73 3.34 19.21
CA GLU A 97 4.22 4.51 19.94
C GLU A 97 5.22 4.13 21.04
N GLN A 98 4.94 3.06 21.81
CA GLN A 98 5.89 2.51 22.79
C GLN A 98 7.20 2.08 22.13
N TYR A 99 7.11 1.44 20.96
CA TYR A 99 8.29 1.02 20.21
C TYR A 99 9.08 2.22 19.65
N ALA A 100 8.42 3.25 19.11
CA ALA A 100 9.09 4.46 18.64
C ALA A 100 9.79 5.22 19.78
N LYS A 101 9.18 5.23 20.98
CA LYS A 101 9.78 5.82 22.19
C LYS A 101 10.91 5.00 22.80
N CYS A 102 11.21 3.82 22.23
CA CYS A 102 12.20 2.89 22.76
C CYS A 102 11.85 2.34 24.16
N GLU A 103 10.56 2.33 24.52
CA GLU A 103 10.08 1.74 25.78
C GLU A 103 10.08 0.20 25.74
N ILE A 104 10.03 -0.36 24.54
CA ILE A 104 10.06 -1.81 24.28
C ILE A 104 11.07 -2.14 23.17
N ASP A 105 11.61 -3.36 23.21
CA ASP A 105 12.52 -3.89 22.21
C ASP A 105 11.76 -4.51 21.01
N SER A 106 12.51 -4.89 19.97
CA SER A 106 11.93 -5.44 18.75
C SER A 106 11.30 -6.82 18.96
N ARG A 107 11.83 -7.64 19.88
CA ARG A 107 11.29 -8.97 20.20
C ARG A 107 9.94 -8.87 20.89
N GLU A 108 9.85 -7.99 21.87
CA GLU A 108 8.63 -7.69 22.61
C GLU A 108 7.59 -7.04 21.71
N TYR A 109 7.99 -6.10 20.86
CA TYR A 109 7.12 -5.51 19.85
C TYR A 109 6.51 -6.59 18.94
N ILE A 110 7.33 -7.47 18.36
CA ILE A 110 6.87 -8.55 17.48
C ILE A 110 5.92 -9.50 18.23
N LYS A 111 6.25 -9.87 19.47
CA LYS A 111 5.42 -10.75 20.29
C LYS A 111 4.05 -10.14 20.58
N ARG A 112 4.01 -8.91 21.11
CA ARG A 112 2.75 -8.21 21.43
C ARG A 112 1.93 -7.92 20.17
N LYS A 113 2.59 -7.61 19.05
CA LYS A 113 1.95 -7.46 17.72
C LYS A 113 1.23 -8.74 17.32
N LYS A 114 1.89 -9.90 17.45
CA LYS A 114 1.30 -11.20 17.13
C LYS A 114 0.09 -11.52 18.01
N GLU A 115 0.20 -11.31 19.32
CA GLU A 115 -0.90 -11.53 20.27
C GLU A 115 -2.13 -10.66 19.95
N LEU A 116 -1.93 -9.39 19.57
CA LEU A 116 -3.01 -8.50 19.17
C LEU A 116 -3.69 -8.94 17.86
N SER A 117 -2.91 -9.43 16.89
CA SER A 117 -3.46 -9.96 15.65
C SER A 117 -4.28 -11.23 15.89
N GLU A 118 -3.77 -12.15 16.70
CA GLU A 118 -4.46 -13.40 17.05
C GLU A 118 -5.79 -13.15 17.76
N ARG A 119 -5.85 -12.21 18.72
CA ARG A 119 -7.10 -11.83 19.39
C ARG A 119 -8.13 -11.25 18.41
N ARG A 120 -7.68 -10.42 17.47
CA ARG A 120 -8.56 -9.85 16.42
C ARG A 120 -9.16 -10.97 15.57
N ASN A 121 -8.33 -11.92 15.14
CA ASN A 121 -8.76 -13.03 14.30
C ASN A 121 -9.72 -13.96 15.06
N GLN A 122 -9.52 -14.19 16.37
CA GLN A 122 -10.46 -14.92 17.22
C GLN A 122 -11.82 -14.22 17.30
N PHE A 123 -11.85 -12.91 17.56
CA PHE A 123 -13.10 -12.15 17.63
C PHE A 123 -13.86 -12.16 16.29
N ALA A 124 -13.14 -12.01 15.17
CA ALA A 124 -13.74 -12.09 13.84
C ALA A 124 -14.33 -13.48 13.57
N LEU A 125 -13.64 -14.55 13.96
CA LEU A 125 -14.14 -15.92 13.84
C LEU A 125 -15.37 -16.18 14.71
N ASP A 126 -15.44 -15.59 15.91
CA ASP A 126 -16.59 -15.76 16.80
C ASP A 126 -17.84 -15.05 16.26
N ILE A 127 -17.70 -13.82 15.74
CA ILE A 127 -18.80 -13.14 15.02
C ILE A 127 -19.24 -13.97 13.81
N LEU A 128 -18.28 -14.49 13.04
CA LEU A 128 -18.57 -15.29 11.86
C LEU A 128 -19.35 -16.57 12.21
N ARG A 129 -18.98 -17.25 13.30
CA ARG A 129 -19.70 -18.41 13.84
C ARG A 129 -21.11 -18.05 14.29
N GLU A 130 -21.28 -16.92 14.97
CA GLU A 130 -22.59 -16.46 15.42
C GLU A 130 -23.54 -16.22 14.24
N ARG A 131 -23.07 -15.54 13.18
CA ARG A 131 -23.85 -15.29 11.97
C ARG A 131 -24.23 -16.57 11.24
N TYR A 132 -23.31 -17.54 11.17
CA TYR A 132 -23.59 -18.85 10.61
C TYR A 132 -24.64 -19.61 11.42
N ALA A 133 -24.56 -19.59 12.75
CA ALA A 133 -25.53 -20.23 13.64
C ALA A 133 -26.93 -19.60 13.54
N LYS A 134 -27.01 -18.29 13.26
CA LYS A 134 -28.26 -17.58 12.99
C LYS A 134 -28.83 -17.83 11.59
N GLY A 135 -28.06 -18.47 10.71
CA GLY A 135 -28.44 -18.68 9.30
C GLY A 135 -28.35 -17.42 8.45
N GLU A 136 -27.66 -16.37 8.91
CA GLU A 136 -27.46 -15.12 8.16
C GLU A 136 -26.49 -15.29 6.98
N ILE A 137 -25.63 -16.32 7.05
CA ILE A 137 -24.66 -16.67 6.01
C ILE A 137 -24.71 -18.17 5.72
N SER A 138 -24.43 -18.53 4.47
CA SER A 138 -24.37 -19.91 4.02
C SER A 138 -23.06 -20.60 4.47
N SER A 139 -23.04 -21.94 4.37
CA SER A 139 -21.85 -22.74 4.67
C SER A 139 -20.67 -22.43 3.74
N GLU A 140 -20.95 -22.12 2.46
CA GLU A 140 -19.91 -21.75 1.50
C GLU A 140 -19.29 -20.39 1.83
N GLU A 141 -20.12 -19.39 2.16
CA GLU A 141 -19.66 -18.07 2.59
C GLU A 141 -18.85 -18.15 3.88
N PHE A 142 -19.33 -18.94 4.86
CA PHE A 142 -18.59 -19.19 6.09
C PHE A 142 -17.20 -19.77 5.81
N ARG A 143 -17.09 -20.77 4.94
CA ARG A 143 -15.80 -21.41 4.62
C ARG A 143 -14.84 -20.46 3.91
N LYS A 144 -15.37 -19.62 3.00
CA LYS A 144 -14.57 -18.63 2.28
C LYS A 144 -14.02 -17.56 3.22
N ILE A 145 -14.88 -16.92 4.02
CA ILE A 145 -14.48 -15.87 4.95
C ILE A 145 -13.55 -16.42 6.04
N LYS A 146 -13.78 -17.64 6.52
CA LYS A 146 -12.90 -18.31 7.47
C LYS A 146 -11.49 -18.54 6.91
N ALA A 147 -11.38 -18.92 5.63
CA ALA A 147 -10.08 -19.07 4.98
C ALA A 147 -9.36 -17.72 4.91
N ASP A 148 -10.07 -16.66 4.50
CA ASP A 148 -9.50 -15.32 4.41
C ASP A 148 -8.98 -14.81 5.76
N ILE A 149 -9.68 -15.08 6.88
CA ILE A 149 -9.24 -14.70 8.25
C ILE A 149 -8.02 -15.53 8.74
N GLN A 150 -7.85 -16.76 8.26
CA GLN A 150 -6.74 -17.63 8.70
C GLN A 150 -5.42 -17.37 7.97
N TYR A 151 -5.47 -16.75 6.79
CA TYR A 151 -4.31 -16.43 5.96
C TYR A 151 -3.94 -14.92 5.96
N ASP A 152 -4.56 -14.14 6.85
CA ASP A 152 -4.32 -12.71 7.12
C ASP A 152 -3.67 -12.48 8.51
#